data_AF-A0A7C3SD33-F1
#
_entry.id   AF-A0A7C3SD33-F1
#
_cell.length_a   1.000
_cell.length_b   1.000
_cell.length_c   1.000
_cell.angle_alpha   90.00
_cell.angle_beta   90.00
_cell.angle_gamma   90.00
#
_symmetry.space_group_name_H-M   'P 1'
#
loop_
_entity.id
_entity.type
_entity.pdbx_description
1 polymer ?
#
loop_
_entity_poly.entity_id
_entity_poly.type
_entity_poly.pdbx_seq_one_letter_code
_entity_poly.pdbx_strand_id
1 'polypeptide(L)' 'MGMDAFKESAARINNLIRLYNLREGAPPDTEYPKVWLTQPLKRKGAEGEVVSEEKLKGMLKEYYRLRGWSD' A
#
# COMPACT_ATOMS: atom_id res chain seq x y z
N MET A 1 0.82 -21.68 -20.98
CA MET A 1 0.61 -20.27 -20.57
C MET A 1 1.97 -19.67 -20.23
N GLY A 2 2.27 -18.48 -20.74
CA GLY A 2 3.53 -17.78 -20.42
C GLY A 2 3.46 -17.08 -19.06
N MET A 3 4.62 -16.64 -18.55
CA MET A 3 4.72 -15.88 -17.30
C MET A 3 3.83 -14.64 -17.30
N ASP A 4 3.68 -13.97 -18.44
CA ASP A 4 2.88 -12.75 -18.54
C ASP A 4 1.38 -13.01 -18.32
N ALA A 5 0.87 -14.14 -18.83
CA ALA A 5 -0.53 -14.53 -18.59
C ALA A 5 -0.82 -14.78 -17.10
N PHE A 6 0.16 -15.28 -16.34
CA PHE A 6 0.05 -15.43 -14.89
C PHE A 6 0.08 -14.08 -14.18
N LYS A 7 0.97 -13.16 -14.58
CA LYS A 7 1.04 -11.81 -14.02
C LYS A 7 -0.25 -11.02 -14.26
N GLU A 8 -0.81 -11.09 -15.46
CA GLU A 8 -2.09 -10.47 -15.79
C GLU A 8 -3.24 -11.03 -14.94
N SER A 9 -3.27 -12.36 -14.77
CA SER A 9 -4.28 -13.00 -13.93
C SER A 9 -4.16 -12.58 -12.48
N ALA A 10 -2.94 -12.48 -11.95
CA ALA A 10 -2.69 -11.97 -10.60
C ALA A 10 -3.12 -10.50 -10.45
N ALA A 11 -2.81 -9.64 -11.43
CA ALA A 11 -3.24 -8.24 -11.43
C ALA A 11 -4.76 -8.11 -11.44
N ARG A 12 -5.46 -8.93 -12.25
CA ARG A 12 -6.93 -8.97 -12.31
C ARG A 12 -7.54 -9.39 -10.98
N ILE A 13 -7.00 -10.42 -10.33
CA ILE A 13 -7.47 -10.87 -9.00
C ILE A 13 -7.30 -9.75 -7.98
N ASN A 14 -6.14 -9.10 -7.95
CA ASN A 14 -5.88 -8.01 -6.99
C ASN A 14 -6.81 -6.80 -7.22
N ASN A 15 -7.07 -6.44 -8.48
CA ASN A 15 -8.03 -5.39 -8.81
C ASN A 15 -9.45 -5.73 -8.38
N LEU A 16 -9.88 -6.99 -8.55
CA LEU A 16 -11.21 -7.43 -8.11
C LEU A 16 -11.37 -7.34 -6.58
N ILE A 17 -10.33 -7.74 -5.83
CA ILE A 17 -10.32 -7.61 -4.36
C ILE A 17 -10.41 -6.13 -3.97
N ARG A 18 -9.63 -5.24 -4.62
CA ARG A 18 -9.70 -3.81 -4.37
C ARG A 18 -11.10 -3.25 -4.61
N LEU A 19 -11.71 -3.58 -5.74
CA LEU A 19 -13.07 -3.14 -6.08
C LEU A 19 -14.10 -3.62 -5.06
N TYR A 20 -14.00 -4.88 -4.61
CA TYR A 20 -14.85 -5.39 -3.54
C TYR A 20 -14.70 -4.57 -2.26
N ASN A 21 -13.47 -4.35 -1.80
CA ASN A 21 -13.20 -3.58 -0.58
C ASN A 21 -13.70 -2.14 -0.67
N LEU A 22 -13.52 -1.48 -1.82
CA LEU A 22 -14.04 -0.13 -2.05
C LEU A 22 -15.57 -0.10 -2.01
N ARG A 23 -16.24 -1.12 -2.58
CA ARG A 23 -17.71 -1.26 -2.52
C ARG A 23 -18.21 -1.39 -1.08
N GLU A 24 -17.48 -2.11 -0.24
CA GLU A 24 -17.81 -2.31 1.19
C GLU A 24 -17.36 -1.14 2.09
N GLY A 25 -16.79 -0.07 1.53
CA GLY A 25 -16.38 1.11 2.30
C GLY A 25 -15.09 0.92 3.10
N ALA A 26 -14.14 0.13 2.57
CA ALA A 26 -12.81 0.01 3.17
C ALA A 26 -12.14 1.39 3.31
N PRO A 27 -11.41 1.63 4.42
CA PRO A 27 -10.73 2.90 4.64
C PRO A 27 -9.64 3.13 3.57
N PRO A 28 -9.28 4.40 3.30
CA PRO A 28 -8.16 4.75 2.45
C PRO A 28 -6.87 4.06 2.90
N ASP A 29 -6.00 3.71 1.95
CA ASP A 29 -4.72 3.08 2.29
C ASP A 29 -3.82 4.02 3.09
N THR A 30 -4.14 5.31 3.27
CA THR A 30 -3.39 6.23 4.14
C THR A 30 -3.72 6.10 5.63
N GLU A 31 -4.75 5.32 6.00
CA GLU A 31 -5.15 5.15 7.39
C GLU A 31 -4.37 3.99 8.04
N TYR A 32 -3.41 4.34 8.90
CA TYR A 32 -2.54 3.40 9.60
C TYR A 32 -2.54 3.62 11.12
N PRO A 33 -2.11 2.62 11.91
CA PRO A 33 -1.90 2.80 13.34
C PRO A 33 -0.95 3.97 13.63
N LYS A 34 -1.42 4.96 14.39
CA LYS A 34 -0.64 6.17 14.73
C LYS A 34 0.72 5.86 15.34
N VAL A 35 0.85 4.71 16.01
CA VAL A 35 2.11 4.23 16.60
C VAL A 35 3.24 4.13 15.60
N TRP A 36 2.98 3.90 14.31
CA TRP A 36 4.03 3.85 13.29
C TRP A 36 4.65 5.22 12.99
N LEU A 37 3.87 6.29 13.18
CA LEU A 37 4.30 7.67 12.96
C LEU A 37 4.93 8.28 14.21
N THR A 38 4.60 7.77 15.40
CA THR A 38 4.95 8.40 16.69
C THR A 38 5.89 7.59 17.55
N GLN A 39 5.92 6.26 17.41
CA GLN A 39 6.72 5.39 18.26
C GLN A 39 7.97 4.90 17.51
N PRO A 40 9.16 5.38 17.88
CA PRO A 40 10.39 4.96 17.24
C PRO A 40 10.68 3.48 17.50
N LEU A 41 11.25 2.82 16.50
CA LEU A 41 11.75 1.47 16.65
C LEU A 41 12.88 1.43 17.70
N LYS A 42 12.90 0.35 18.49
CA LYS A 42 13.96 0.04 19.47
C LYS A 42 14.91 -1.06 18.99
N ARG A 43 14.68 -1.56 17.78
CA ARG A 43 15.43 -2.68 17.21
C ARG A 43 16.82 -2.20 16.79
N LYS A 44 17.83 -3.00 17.11
CA LYS A 44 19.21 -2.75 16.68
C LYS A 44 19.33 -2.60 15.16
N GLY A 45 19.87 -1.47 14.70
CA GLY A 45 20.04 -1.11 13.30
C GLY A 45 18.89 -0.29 12.69
N ALA A 46 17.88 0.05 13.48
CA ALA A 46 16.75 0.91 13.06
C ALA A 46 16.27 1.79 14.21
N GLU A 47 17.10 2.02 15.23
CA GLU A 47 16.72 2.77 16.42
C GLU A 47 16.34 4.21 16.05
N GLY A 48 15.21 4.69 16.57
CA GLY A 48 14.75 6.05 16.32
C GLY A 48 13.93 6.22 15.04
N GLU A 49 13.93 5.25 14.13
CA GLU A 49 13.16 5.32 12.89
C GLU A 49 11.66 5.28 13.16
N VAL A 50 10.93 6.18 12.49
CA VAL A 50 9.47 6.24 12.42
C VAL A 50 9.06 6.32 10.96
N VAL A 51 7.83 5.92 10.66
CA VAL A 51 7.28 6.10 9.31
C VAL A 51 7.02 7.58 9.09
N SER A 52 7.64 8.14 8.03
CA SER A 52 7.35 9.50 7.58
C SER A 52 6.04 9.51 6.80
N GLU A 53 5.07 10.30 7.26
CA GLU A 53 3.77 10.44 6.61
C GLU A 53 3.89 10.96 5.17
N GLU A 54 4.75 11.95 4.95
CA GLU A 54 5.01 12.53 3.63
C GLU A 54 5.61 11.48 2.67
N LYS A 55 6.64 10.75 3.12
CA LYS A 55 7.26 9.70 2.28
C LYS A 55 6.25 8.60 1.97
N LEU A 56 5.44 8.21 2.95
CA LEU A 56 4.40 7.19 2.79
C LEU A 56 3.35 7.61 1.76
N LYS A 57 2.87 8.86 1.84
CA LYS A 57 1.96 9.45 0.84
C LYS A 57 2.58 9.43 -0.56
N GLY A 58 3.85 9.79 -0.68
CA GLY A 58 4.59 9.72 -1.94
C GLY A 58 4.70 8.28 -2.50
N MET A 59 5.00 7.31 -1.64
CA MET A 59 5.07 5.89 -2.02
C MET A 59 3.71 5.33 -2.45
N LEU A 60 2.63 5.70 -1.76
CA LEU A 60 1.27 5.28 -2.12
C LEU A 60 0.84 5.84 -3.48
N LYS A 61 1.14 7.11 -3.76
CA LYS A 61 0.87 7.72 -5.07
C LYS A 61 1.56 6.97 -6.21
N GLU A 62 2.84 6.65 -6.04
CA GLU A 62 3.59 5.89 -7.04
C GLU A 62 3.03 4.47 -7.20
N TYR A 63 2.68 3.83 -6.09
CA TYR A 63 2.05 2.51 -6.11
C TYR A 63 0.73 2.53 -6.90
N TYR A 64 -0.17 3.49 -6.64
CA TYR A 64 -1.43 3.62 -7.38
C TYR A 64 -1.18 3.89 -8.87
N ARG A 65 -0.22 4.75 -9.20
CA ARG A 65 0.19 5.00 -10.59
C ARG A 65 0.63 3.73 -11.30
N LEU A 66 1.47 2.91 -10.68
CA LEU A 66 1.92 1.63 -11.22
C LEU A 66 0.79 0.61 -11.39
N ARG A 67 -0.25 0.71 -10.55
CA ARG A 67 -1.46 -0.12 -10.64
C ARG A 67 -2.48 0.39 -11.67
N GLY A 68 -2.31 1.61 -12.17
CA GLY A 68 -3.30 2.29 -13.01
C GLY A 68 -4.56 2.69 -12.23
N TRP A 69 -4.43 2.94 -10.93
CA TRP A 69 -5.52 3.40 -10.07
C TRP A 69 -5.53 4.93 -9.96
N SER A 70 -6.68 5.48 -9.57
CA SER A 70 -6.81 6.91 -9.23
C SER A 70 -6.16 7.22 -7.90
N ASP A 71 -5.67 8.46 -7.76
CA ASP A 71 -5.19 9.02 -6.48
C ASP A 71 -6.33 9.21 -5.47
#